data_AF-A0A135V3E4-F1
#
_entry.id   AF-A0A135V3E4-F1
#
_cell.length_a   1.000
_cell.length_b   1.000
_cell.length_c   1.000
_cell.angle_alpha   90.00
_cell.angle_beta   90.00
_cell.angle_gamma   90.00
#
_symmetry.space_group_name_H-M   'P 1'
#
loop_
_entity.id
_entity.type
_entity.pdbx_description
1 polymer ?
#
loop_
_entity_poly.entity_id
_entity_poly.type
_entity_poly.pdbx_seq_one_letter_code
_entity_poly.pdbx_strand_id
1 'polypeptide(L)'
;MLVRVQSLSILAAIVASSDLATAVPLESSSALNTRDLPRPRFGSVPYGVDITHCTVNGKLALSFDDGPGEYTGQVLDTLERNGNIKATFFLVGTNGNNGIASGTYTSVLKRMLSSGHQLGSHSWSHKDFNTISKDQQIQEVLQNEEVFAKTLGLIPTYFRPPYTHCDGQCISTLNDLAYHVTDYNLDTKDWVDNGVNSKATFSGAINSASPASSSFISLAHDIHTFTVNGFVQFMIDTAKEKGFEFTTIGDCLGDPASNWYRDPKTGEPWSGVKEEPKPTTTSSKEVIVPTTTSTSISGTTSAPETKTSTTKSETAKSSVTVKSASETEEPESETATSTATGTSVKPSTASRTVDGGAHIGIPVTPTGTTAAVRPTSTNPVVEVNAAGRAVFSIGGVIAGSLAWAMMI
;
A
#
# COMPACT_ATOMS: atom_id res chain seq x y z
N MET A 1 10.20 85.48 42.94
CA MET A 1 9.92 86.81 42.35
C MET A 1 9.52 86.61 40.89
N LEU A 2 8.72 87.50 40.30
CA LEU A 2 8.39 87.48 38.85
C LEU A 2 9.65 87.88 38.02
N VAL A 3 9.75 87.81 36.68
CA VAL A 3 8.80 88.08 35.58
C VAL A 3 9.11 87.22 34.33
N ARG A 4 8.21 87.24 33.32
CA ARG A 4 8.41 86.77 31.93
C ARG A 4 9.54 87.57 31.21
N VAL A 5 9.93 87.32 29.94
CA VAL A 5 9.19 87.64 28.69
C VAL A 5 9.81 86.91 27.46
N GLN A 6 8.90 86.54 26.54
CA GLN A 6 8.99 86.19 25.10
C GLN A 6 10.36 86.31 24.38
N SER A 7 10.86 85.27 23.68
CA SER A 7 10.42 84.66 22.39
C SER A 7 11.03 85.32 21.14
N LEU A 8 11.73 84.52 20.34
CA LEU A 8 12.04 84.82 18.93
C LEU A 8 11.83 83.53 18.10
N SER A 9 11.21 83.65 16.93
CA SER A 9 10.89 82.52 16.06
C SER A 9 11.98 82.25 15.04
N ILE A 10 12.29 80.97 14.76
CA ILE A 10 12.98 80.55 13.54
C ILE A 10 12.11 79.48 12.87
N LEU A 11 11.72 79.74 11.62
CA LEU A 11 10.84 78.89 10.84
C LEU A 11 11.68 78.00 9.92
N ALA A 12 11.77 76.70 10.23
CA ALA A 12 12.48 75.73 9.39
C ALA A 12 11.49 75.04 8.45
N ALA A 13 11.59 75.31 7.14
CA ALA A 13 10.80 74.64 6.12
C ALA A 13 11.41 73.28 5.78
N ILE A 14 10.73 72.19 6.13
CA ILE A 14 11.09 70.84 5.68
C ILE A 14 10.33 70.56 4.38
N VAL A 15 11.06 70.36 3.29
CA VAL A 15 10.50 69.91 2.01
C VAL A 15 10.23 68.42 2.10
N ALA A 16 8.95 68.04 2.13
CA ALA A 16 8.53 66.64 2.07
C ALA A 16 8.54 66.16 0.61
N SER A 17 9.63 65.51 0.20
CA SER A 17 9.69 64.77 -1.06
C SER A 17 8.83 63.50 -0.94
N SER A 18 7.65 63.52 -1.55
CA SER A 18 6.78 62.33 -1.63
C SER A 18 7.32 61.36 -2.67
N ASP A 19 8.28 60.51 -2.28
CA ASP A 19 8.66 59.35 -3.09
C ASP A 19 7.44 58.41 -3.20
N LEU A 20 6.79 58.48 -4.35
CA LEU A 20 5.61 57.69 -4.67
C LEU A 20 6.06 56.26 -4.96
N ALA A 21 6.27 55.48 -3.90
CA ALA A 21 6.61 54.07 -3.98
C ALA A 21 5.54 53.34 -4.81
N THR A 22 5.85 53.09 -6.08
CA THR A 22 5.01 52.29 -6.96
C THR A 22 4.95 50.89 -6.36
N ALA A 23 3.82 50.58 -5.71
CA ALA A 23 3.56 49.25 -5.21
C ALA A 23 3.62 48.28 -6.38
N VAL A 24 4.72 47.52 -6.45
CA VAL A 24 4.83 46.36 -7.33
C VAL A 24 3.63 45.49 -7.00
N PRO A 25 2.74 45.17 -7.96
CA PRO A 25 1.65 44.26 -7.69
C PRO A 25 2.24 42.98 -7.11
N LEU A 26 1.75 42.57 -5.94
CA LEU A 26 1.96 41.22 -5.47
C LEU A 26 1.46 40.32 -6.60
N GLU A 27 2.36 39.59 -7.25
CA GLU A 27 1.93 38.59 -8.23
C GLU A 27 1.03 37.61 -7.49
N SER A 28 -0.27 37.71 -7.78
CA SER A 28 -1.27 36.77 -7.34
C SER A 28 -0.78 35.40 -7.80
N SER A 29 -0.26 34.59 -6.86
CA SER A 29 0.29 33.28 -7.18
C SER A 29 -0.82 32.46 -7.82
N SER A 30 -0.80 32.37 -9.15
CA SER A 30 -1.71 31.53 -9.90
C SER A 30 -1.54 30.13 -9.35
N ALA A 31 -2.64 29.58 -8.81
CA ALA A 31 -2.63 28.19 -8.36
C ALA A 31 -2.08 27.33 -9.50
N LEU A 32 -1.15 26.42 -9.18
CA LEU A 32 -0.40 25.64 -10.16
C LEU A 32 -1.36 24.76 -10.96
N ASN A 33 -1.86 25.27 -12.09
CA ASN A 33 -2.87 24.58 -12.86
C ASN A 33 -2.22 23.45 -13.66
N THR A 34 -2.13 22.26 -13.05
CA THR A 34 -1.45 21.11 -13.65
C THR A 34 -2.23 20.49 -14.81
N ARG A 35 -3.44 20.98 -15.10
CA ARG A 35 -4.27 20.54 -16.25
C ARG A 35 -3.57 20.75 -17.59
N ASP A 36 -2.84 21.87 -17.71
CA ASP A 36 -2.15 22.30 -18.93
C ASP A 36 -0.62 22.06 -18.85
N LEU A 37 -0.16 21.33 -17.82
CA LEU A 37 1.24 20.90 -17.66
C LEU A 37 1.62 19.92 -18.79
N PRO A 38 2.85 19.99 -19.36
CA PRO A 38 3.35 18.95 -20.26
C PRO A 38 3.37 17.59 -19.55
N ARG A 39 3.00 16.52 -20.26
CA ARG A 39 2.94 15.15 -19.72
C ARG A 39 3.77 14.18 -20.57
N PRO A 40 5.09 14.38 -20.67
CA PRO A 40 5.97 13.41 -21.30
C PRO A 40 5.87 12.08 -20.56
N ARG A 41 5.98 11.00 -21.35
CA ARG A 41 6.01 9.61 -20.90
C ARG A 41 7.46 9.14 -20.99
N PHE A 42 7.97 8.57 -19.91
CA PHE A 42 9.37 8.17 -19.76
C PHE A 42 9.47 6.87 -18.96
N GLY A 43 10.66 6.27 -18.94
CA GLY A 43 10.83 4.89 -18.44
C GLY A 43 10.22 3.84 -19.38
N SER A 44 10.12 2.61 -18.89
CA SER A 44 9.57 1.45 -19.64
C SER A 44 8.31 0.86 -19.02
N VAL A 45 7.84 1.38 -17.88
CA VAL A 45 6.60 0.95 -17.25
C VAL A 45 5.41 1.51 -18.03
N PRO A 46 4.36 0.72 -18.32
CA PRO A 46 3.23 1.20 -19.10
C PRO A 46 2.45 2.29 -18.34
N TYR A 47 1.89 3.22 -19.11
CA TYR A 47 0.92 4.22 -18.63
C TYR A 47 -0.49 3.75 -19.03
N GLY A 48 -1.49 3.96 -18.18
CA GLY A 48 -2.87 3.56 -18.50
C GLY A 48 -3.05 2.06 -18.71
N VAL A 49 -2.32 1.25 -17.95
CA VAL A 49 -2.48 -0.20 -17.85
C VAL A 49 -2.47 -0.53 -16.37
N ASP A 50 -3.33 -1.45 -15.95
CA ASP A 50 -3.38 -1.94 -14.58
C ASP A 50 -2.17 -2.84 -14.25
N ILE A 51 -1.47 -2.52 -13.16
CA ILE A 51 -0.23 -3.16 -12.72
C ILE A 51 -0.44 -3.76 -11.32
N THR A 52 -0.58 -5.08 -11.28
CA THR A 52 -0.90 -5.86 -10.06
C THR A 52 0.31 -6.51 -9.39
N HIS A 53 1.45 -6.64 -10.08
CA HIS A 53 2.59 -7.45 -9.63
C HIS A 53 3.94 -6.92 -10.11
N CYS A 54 5.03 -7.32 -9.44
CA CYS A 54 6.40 -6.93 -9.80
C CYS A 54 6.87 -7.67 -11.07
N THR A 55 7.68 -7.01 -11.91
CA THR A 55 8.32 -7.65 -13.09
C THR A 55 9.45 -8.60 -12.70
N VAL A 56 9.93 -8.53 -11.45
CA VAL A 56 11.01 -9.36 -10.90
C VAL A 56 10.49 -10.28 -9.78
N ASN A 57 10.74 -11.59 -9.91
CA ASN A 57 10.42 -12.58 -8.88
C ASN A 57 11.23 -12.35 -7.59
N GLY A 58 10.68 -12.79 -6.46
CA GLY A 58 11.30 -12.68 -5.14
C GLY A 58 11.14 -11.30 -4.51
N LYS A 59 10.50 -10.35 -5.20
CA LYS A 59 10.18 -9.03 -4.70
C LYS A 59 8.83 -8.97 -3.99
N LEU A 60 8.78 -8.25 -2.87
CA LEU A 60 7.56 -7.81 -2.18
C LEU A 60 7.58 -6.29 -2.04
N ALA A 61 6.75 -5.60 -2.80
CA ALA A 61 6.47 -4.18 -2.59
C ALA A 61 5.35 -4.04 -1.54
N LEU A 62 5.74 -3.66 -0.32
CA LEU A 62 4.78 -3.21 0.68
C LEU A 62 4.21 -1.86 0.22
N SER A 63 2.88 -1.73 0.18
CA SER A 63 2.23 -0.45 -0.12
C SER A 63 1.11 -0.11 0.87
N PHE A 64 0.96 1.19 1.12
CA PHE A 64 0.06 1.75 2.11
C PHE A 64 -0.80 2.86 1.50
N ASP A 65 -2.11 2.74 1.62
CA ASP A 65 -3.10 3.66 1.05
C ASP A 65 -3.72 4.58 2.14
N ASP A 66 -4.52 5.56 1.71
CA ASP A 66 -5.23 6.57 2.53
C ASP A 66 -4.38 7.56 3.36
N GLY A 67 -3.06 7.37 3.42
CA GLY A 67 -2.15 8.24 4.17
C GLY A 67 -1.95 9.65 3.58
N PRO A 68 -1.24 10.54 4.31
CA PRO A 68 -0.71 10.33 5.66
C PRO A 68 -1.79 10.56 6.74
N GLY A 69 -1.66 9.85 7.86
CA GLY A 69 -2.47 10.01 9.06
C GLY A 69 -1.63 10.01 10.34
N GLU A 70 -2.30 9.94 11.49
CA GLU A 70 -1.67 9.98 12.84
C GLU A 70 -0.57 8.92 13.02
N TYR A 71 -0.79 7.70 12.50
CA TYR A 71 0.07 6.54 12.76
C TYR A 71 1.19 6.34 11.74
N THR A 72 1.14 7.01 10.59
CA THR A 72 2.12 6.89 9.48
C THR A 72 3.58 6.98 9.93
N GLY A 73 3.90 7.87 10.89
CA GLY A 73 5.26 8.03 11.40
C GLY A 73 5.85 6.75 12.00
N GLN A 74 5.02 5.94 12.66
CA GLN A 74 5.43 4.69 13.31
C GLN A 74 5.60 3.54 12.30
N VAL A 75 4.92 3.60 11.14
CA VAL A 75 5.21 2.72 10.00
C VAL A 75 6.61 2.99 9.47
N LEU A 76 6.99 4.27 9.31
CA LEU A 76 8.35 4.65 8.91
C LEU A 76 9.39 4.20 9.95
N ASP A 77 9.12 4.37 11.25
CA ASP A 77 9.98 3.84 12.32
C ASP A 77 10.16 2.32 12.21
N THR A 78 9.08 1.60 11.90
CA THR A 78 9.07 0.13 11.75
C THR A 78 9.84 -0.32 10.52
N LEU A 79 9.76 0.39 9.40
CA LEU A 79 10.50 0.10 8.17
C LEU A 79 12.00 0.41 8.32
N GLU A 80 12.33 1.53 8.97
CA GLU A 80 13.71 1.97 9.26
C GLU A 80 14.44 0.97 10.16
N ARG A 81 13.87 0.66 11.35
CA ARG A 81 14.48 -0.28 12.32
C ARG A 81 14.67 -1.71 11.79
N ASN A 82 13.98 -2.07 10.71
CA ASN A 82 14.03 -3.41 10.11
C ASN A 82 15.08 -3.53 8.98
N GLY A 83 15.95 -2.54 8.81
CA GLY A 83 17.01 -2.52 7.82
C GLY A 83 16.76 -1.50 6.70
N ASN A 84 16.19 -0.34 7.01
CA ASN A 84 15.90 0.74 6.07
C ASN A 84 15.01 0.31 4.88
N ILE A 85 14.03 -0.57 5.16
CA ILE A 85 13.11 -1.15 4.17
C ILE A 85 12.37 -0.04 3.42
N LYS A 86 12.31 -0.14 2.09
CA LYS A 86 11.52 0.78 1.25
C LYS A 86 10.11 0.22 1.04
N ALA A 87 9.17 1.14 0.78
CA ALA A 87 7.75 0.88 0.58
C ALA A 87 7.16 1.99 -0.30
N THR A 88 5.93 1.80 -0.80
CA THR A 88 5.19 2.81 -1.57
C THR A 88 3.96 3.29 -0.82
N PHE A 89 3.80 4.60 -0.63
CA PHE A 89 2.63 5.19 0.02
C PHE A 89 1.75 5.88 -1.03
N PHE A 90 0.51 5.47 -1.18
CA PHE A 90 -0.47 6.12 -2.06
C PHE A 90 -1.27 7.12 -1.25
N LEU A 91 -1.01 8.41 -1.51
CA LEU A 91 -1.43 9.49 -0.63
C LEU A 91 -2.66 10.24 -1.17
N VAL A 92 -3.61 10.47 -0.28
CA VAL A 92 -4.83 11.26 -0.56
C VAL A 92 -4.57 12.76 -0.33
N GLY A 93 -5.29 13.60 -1.06
CA GLY A 93 -5.31 15.03 -0.80
C GLY A 93 -5.94 15.35 0.55
N THR A 94 -7.11 14.77 0.81
CA THR A 94 -7.89 14.87 2.06
C THR A 94 -8.81 13.65 2.22
N ASN A 95 -8.74 12.97 3.36
CA ASN A 95 -9.69 11.94 3.77
C ASN A 95 -9.98 12.06 5.27
N GLY A 96 -11.08 12.75 5.61
CA GLY A 96 -11.39 13.13 7.00
C GLY A 96 -10.34 14.06 7.60
N ASN A 97 -9.56 13.55 8.56
CA ASN A 97 -8.42 14.27 9.17
C ASN A 97 -7.06 13.91 8.54
N ASN A 98 -7.04 12.93 7.62
CA ASN A 98 -5.86 12.43 6.92
C ASN A 98 -5.66 13.15 5.59
N GLY A 99 -4.50 12.97 4.97
CA GLY A 99 -4.18 13.53 3.67
C GLY A 99 -3.22 14.72 3.70
N ILE A 100 -2.62 15.00 2.55
CA ILE A 100 -1.54 16.00 2.38
C ILE A 100 -2.04 17.41 2.75
N ALA A 101 -3.28 17.76 2.41
CA ALA A 101 -3.87 19.08 2.63
C ALA A 101 -4.02 19.48 4.11
N SER A 102 -3.96 18.51 5.03
CA SER A 102 -3.95 18.75 6.48
C SER A 102 -2.76 19.63 6.92
N GLY A 103 -1.63 19.57 6.19
CA GLY A 103 -0.40 20.29 6.53
C GLY A 103 0.35 19.74 7.76
N THR A 104 -0.38 19.23 8.76
CA THR A 104 0.09 18.53 9.96
C THR A 104 1.21 17.51 9.66
N TYR A 105 1.04 16.74 8.58
CA TYR A 105 1.93 15.64 8.21
C TYR A 105 3.12 16.04 7.32
N THR A 106 3.37 17.33 7.09
CA THR A 106 4.45 17.82 6.20
C THR A 106 5.84 17.28 6.56
N SER A 107 6.13 17.06 7.85
CA SER A 107 7.38 16.45 8.33
C SER A 107 7.47 14.97 7.96
N VAL A 108 6.37 14.22 8.11
CA VAL A 108 6.26 12.79 7.79
C VAL A 108 6.39 12.56 6.29
N LEU A 109 5.73 13.37 5.47
CA LEU A 109 5.84 13.35 4.01
C LEU A 109 7.27 13.60 3.52
N LYS A 110 7.96 14.56 4.13
CA LYS A 110 9.39 14.83 3.83
C LYS A 110 10.29 13.68 4.29
N ARG A 111 9.99 13.04 5.42
CA ARG A 111 10.69 11.82 5.88
C ARG A 111 10.53 10.66 4.91
N MET A 112 9.32 10.39 4.39
CA MET A 112 9.10 9.35 3.37
C MET A 112 10.08 9.52 2.19
N LEU A 113 10.10 10.71 1.62
CA LEU A 113 10.91 11.03 0.45
C LEU A 113 12.42 10.98 0.77
N SER A 114 12.86 11.54 1.91
CA SER A 114 14.28 11.52 2.30
C SER A 114 14.79 10.15 2.73
N SER A 115 13.93 9.27 3.24
CA SER A 115 14.26 7.88 3.58
C SER A 115 14.16 6.91 2.39
N GLY A 116 13.83 7.41 1.18
CA GLY A 116 13.81 6.62 -0.05
C GLY A 116 12.56 5.79 -0.27
N HIS A 117 11.43 6.14 0.37
CA HIS A 117 10.13 5.54 0.03
C HIS A 117 9.57 6.20 -1.24
N GLN A 118 8.73 5.46 -1.97
CA GLN A 118 8.01 5.99 -3.13
C GLN A 118 6.68 6.60 -2.66
N LEU A 119 6.30 7.75 -3.20
CA LEU A 119 5.00 8.38 -2.94
C LEU A 119 4.17 8.36 -4.24
N GLY A 120 3.04 7.65 -4.22
CA GLY A 120 2.04 7.64 -5.28
C GLY A 120 0.85 8.54 -4.94
N SER A 121 0.02 8.84 -5.94
CA SER A 121 -1.23 9.60 -5.78
C SER A 121 -2.42 8.64 -5.58
N HIS A 122 -3.34 8.98 -4.68
CA HIS A 122 -4.55 8.19 -4.36
C HIS A 122 -5.84 9.01 -4.50
N SER A 123 -5.88 9.89 -5.51
CA SER A 123 -6.89 10.95 -5.70
C SER A 123 -6.92 12.03 -4.61
N TRP A 124 -7.65 13.11 -4.86
CA TRP A 124 -7.82 14.20 -3.91
C TRP A 124 -8.73 13.83 -2.72
N SER A 125 -9.88 13.22 -2.96
CA SER A 125 -10.92 13.01 -1.93
C SER A 125 -11.46 11.57 -1.83
N HIS A 126 -10.67 10.58 -2.25
CA HIS A 126 -10.98 9.13 -2.18
C HIS A 126 -12.36 8.77 -2.76
N LYS A 127 -12.69 9.31 -3.94
CA LYS A 127 -13.91 8.95 -4.67
C LYS A 127 -13.67 7.73 -5.55
N ASP A 128 -14.66 6.84 -5.62
CA ASP A 128 -14.65 5.72 -6.57
C ASP A 128 -14.69 6.26 -8.01
N PHE A 129 -13.62 6.03 -8.77
CA PHE A 129 -13.46 6.55 -10.14
C PHE A 129 -14.50 5.97 -11.12
N ASN A 130 -15.11 4.82 -10.83
CA ASN A 130 -16.17 4.22 -11.66
C ASN A 130 -17.55 4.84 -11.39
N THR A 131 -17.69 5.69 -10.36
CA THR A 131 -18.97 6.35 -9.99
C THR A 131 -19.06 7.82 -10.43
N ILE A 132 -17.98 8.39 -10.94
CA ILE A 132 -17.84 9.82 -11.26
C ILE A 132 -17.53 10.03 -12.76
N SER A 133 -17.82 11.23 -13.28
CA SER A 133 -17.56 11.56 -14.70
C SER A 133 -16.06 11.70 -14.99
N LYS A 134 -15.64 11.59 -16.26
CA LYS A 134 -14.25 11.86 -16.68
C LYS A 134 -13.73 13.22 -16.20
N ASP A 135 -14.55 14.27 -16.25
CA ASP A 135 -14.15 15.60 -15.74
C ASP A 135 -13.91 15.61 -14.22
N GLN A 136 -14.69 14.82 -13.47
CA GLN A 136 -14.49 14.63 -12.02
C GLN A 136 -13.26 13.76 -11.74
N GLN A 137 -13.03 12.67 -12.49
CA GLN A 137 -11.79 11.89 -12.40
C GLN A 137 -10.56 12.78 -12.63
N ILE A 138 -10.61 13.67 -13.62
CA ILE A 138 -9.55 14.66 -13.90
C ILE A 138 -9.38 15.61 -12.70
N GLN A 139 -10.46 16.21 -12.20
CA GLN A 139 -10.40 17.12 -11.03
C GLN A 139 -9.77 16.44 -9.80
N GLU A 140 -10.17 15.20 -9.49
CA GLU A 140 -9.62 14.43 -8.37
C GLU A 140 -8.12 14.13 -8.52
N VAL A 141 -7.61 13.96 -9.74
CA VAL A 141 -6.16 13.82 -9.96
C VAL A 141 -5.45 15.16 -9.79
N LEU A 142 -5.87 16.19 -10.53
CA LEU A 142 -5.17 17.49 -10.58
C LEU A 142 -5.12 18.18 -9.23
N GLN A 143 -6.20 18.13 -8.43
CA GLN A 143 -6.20 18.70 -7.08
C GLN A 143 -5.19 18.00 -6.14
N ASN A 144 -4.92 16.70 -6.37
CA ASN A 144 -3.87 16.01 -5.63
C ASN A 144 -2.46 16.39 -6.14
N GLU A 145 -2.28 16.52 -7.46
CA GLU A 145 -1.03 17.03 -8.04
C GLU A 145 -0.67 18.43 -7.51
N GLU A 146 -1.66 19.33 -7.40
CA GLU A 146 -1.49 20.68 -6.83
C GLU A 146 -0.95 20.66 -5.40
N VAL A 147 -1.51 19.79 -4.53
CA VAL A 147 -1.08 19.72 -3.12
C VAL A 147 0.26 18.99 -2.97
N PHE A 148 0.54 17.98 -3.80
CA PHE A 148 1.87 17.37 -3.93
C PHE A 148 2.93 18.40 -4.33
N ALA A 149 2.69 19.14 -5.41
CA ALA A 149 3.61 20.16 -5.93
C ALA A 149 3.86 21.27 -4.89
N LYS A 150 2.82 21.72 -4.20
CA LYS A 150 2.90 22.74 -3.13
C LYS A 150 3.66 22.27 -1.89
N THR A 151 3.58 20.99 -1.53
CA THR A 151 4.10 20.46 -0.26
C THR A 151 5.51 19.87 -0.37
N LEU A 152 5.80 19.24 -1.52
CA LEU A 152 7.03 18.47 -1.77
C LEU A 152 7.81 18.94 -3.00
N GLY A 153 7.25 19.81 -3.86
CA GLY A 153 7.95 20.31 -5.05
C GLY A 153 8.05 19.30 -6.20
N LEU A 154 7.19 18.28 -6.19
CA LEU A 154 7.13 17.18 -7.17
C LEU A 154 5.67 16.79 -7.45
N ILE A 155 5.43 16.01 -8.51
CA ILE A 155 4.14 15.35 -8.80
C ILE A 155 4.40 13.86 -9.06
N PRO A 156 3.71 12.91 -8.39
CA PRO A 156 3.86 11.48 -8.68
C PRO A 156 3.51 11.11 -10.12
N THR A 157 4.17 10.09 -10.68
CA THR A 157 3.78 9.41 -11.93
C THR A 157 3.01 8.11 -11.69
N TYR A 158 2.93 7.66 -10.43
CA TYR A 158 2.22 6.46 -10.00
C TYR A 158 0.89 6.83 -9.33
N PHE A 159 -0.18 6.11 -9.67
CA PHE A 159 -1.53 6.33 -9.13
C PHE A 159 -2.22 5.00 -8.83
N ARG A 160 -2.77 4.88 -7.61
CA ARG A 160 -3.70 3.81 -7.26
C ARG A 160 -5.12 4.37 -7.21
N PRO A 161 -6.07 3.83 -7.98
CA PRO A 161 -7.47 4.22 -7.89
C PRO A 161 -8.06 3.87 -6.51
N PRO A 162 -8.83 4.77 -5.87
CA PRO A 162 -9.63 4.46 -4.69
C PRO A 162 -10.47 3.20 -4.88
N TYR A 163 -10.55 2.36 -3.86
CA TYR A 163 -11.21 1.04 -3.88
C TYR A 163 -10.69 0.06 -4.98
N THR A 164 -9.55 0.39 -5.61
CA THR A 164 -9.02 -0.22 -6.85
C THR A 164 -10.03 -0.35 -7.99
N HIS A 165 -11.06 0.49 -7.97
CA HIS A 165 -12.11 0.55 -8.97
C HIS A 165 -11.68 1.45 -10.14
N CYS A 166 -11.28 0.84 -11.26
CA CYS A 166 -10.86 1.57 -12.46
C CYS A 166 -11.25 0.87 -13.76
N ASP A 167 -12.34 1.32 -14.38
CA ASP A 167 -12.86 0.84 -15.65
C ASP A 167 -12.15 1.46 -16.87
N GLY A 168 -12.67 1.20 -18.08
CA GLY A 168 -12.13 1.78 -19.31
C GLY A 168 -12.14 3.31 -19.38
N GLN A 169 -13.06 4.01 -18.69
CA GLN A 169 -13.05 5.46 -18.58
C GLN A 169 -11.93 5.90 -17.64
N CYS A 170 -11.84 5.31 -16.44
CA CYS A 170 -10.79 5.58 -15.47
C CYS A 170 -9.39 5.34 -16.05
N ILE A 171 -9.17 4.17 -16.68
CA ILE A 171 -7.92 3.80 -17.33
C ILE A 171 -7.57 4.78 -18.47
N SER A 172 -8.54 5.19 -19.29
CA SER A 172 -8.33 6.23 -20.31
C SER A 172 -7.93 7.58 -19.69
N THR A 173 -8.59 8.00 -18.61
CA THR A 173 -8.27 9.28 -17.96
C THR A 173 -6.86 9.27 -17.36
N LEU A 174 -6.46 8.19 -16.69
CA LEU A 174 -5.12 8.04 -16.12
C LEU A 174 -4.05 7.86 -17.21
N ASN A 175 -4.36 7.20 -18.34
CA ASN A 175 -3.53 7.23 -19.55
C ASN A 175 -3.27 8.67 -20.02
N ASP A 176 -4.33 9.44 -20.23
CA ASP A 176 -4.26 10.79 -20.79
C ASP A 176 -3.49 11.75 -19.87
N LEU A 177 -3.63 11.56 -18.55
CA LEU A 177 -2.87 12.27 -17.51
C LEU A 177 -1.44 11.70 -17.28
N ALA A 178 -1.02 10.70 -18.05
CA ALA A 178 0.28 10.03 -17.96
C ALA A 178 0.61 9.50 -16.56
N TYR A 179 -0.28 8.63 -16.07
CA TYR A 179 -0.12 7.83 -14.84
C TYR A 179 0.11 6.34 -15.11
N HIS A 180 1.04 5.75 -14.37
CA HIS A 180 1.12 4.30 -14.15
C HIS A 180 0.01 3.92 -13.17
N VAL A 181 -0.88 2.99 -13.55
CA VAL A 181 -2.03 2.59 -12.73
C VAL A 181 -1.65 1.33 -11.96
N THR A 182 -1.69 1.38 -10.63
CA THR A 182 -1.18 0.30 -9.78
C THR A 182 -2.22 -0.21 -8.80
N ASP A 183 -2.67 -1.44 -9.00
CA ASP A 183 -3.47 -2.24 -8.08
C ASP A 183 -2.51 -3.10 -7.20
N TYR A 184 -2.91 -4.30 -6.81
CA TYR A 184 -2.16 -5.25 -5.99
C TYR A 184 -2.39 -6.71 -6.46
N ASN A 185 -1.63 -7.64 -5.91
CA ASN A 185 -1.93 -9.08 -5.99
C ASN A 185 -1.92 -9.77 -4.61
N LEU A 186 -1.71 -9.00 -3.53
CA LEU A 186 -1.86 -9.45 -2.14
C LEU A 186 -2.65 -8.39 -1.35
N ASP A 187 -3.96 -8.59 -1.27
CA ASP A 187 -4.82 -7.80 -0.39
C ASP A 187 -4.66 -8.29 1.07
N THR A 188 -4.23 -7.43 2.00
CA THR A 188 -4.12 -7.84 3.40
C THR A 188 -5.46 -7.93 4.12
N LYS A 189 -6.51 -7.26 3.62
CA LYS A 189 -7.81 -7.14 4.31
C LYS A 189 -7.67 -6.57 5.73
N ASP A 190 -6.76 -5.61 5.95
CA ASP A 190 -6.51 -4.96 7.24
C ASP A 190 -7.65 -4.02 7.69
N TRP A 191 -8.46 -3.56 6.76
CA TRP A 191 -9.59 -2.64 6.96
C TRP A 191 -10.91 -3.27 7.48
N VAL A 192 -10.93 -4.57 7.83
CA VAL A 192 -12.13 -5.33 8.24
C VAL A 192 -11.84 -6.17 9.48
N ASP A 193 -12.87 -6.40 10.30
CA ASP A 193 -12.82 -7.17 11.55
C ASP A 193 -11.69 -6.72 12.50
N ASN A 194 -11.32 -5.43 12.44
CA ASN A 194 -10.15 -4.85 13.12
C ASN A 194 -8.83 -5.61 12.86
N GLY A 195 -8.68 -6.16 11.65
CA GLY A 195 -7.49 -6.85 11.19
C GLY A 195 -7.33 -8.31 11.64
N VAL A 196 -8.34 -8.88 12.31
CA VAL A 196 -8.28 -10.26 12.87
C VAL A 196 -7.86 -11.30 11.82
N ASN A 197 -8.38 -11.19 10.59
CA ASN A 197 -8.11 -12.13 9.51
C ASN A 197 -6.80 -11.83 8.74
N SER A 198 -6.28 -10.61 8.82
CA SER A 198 -5.24 -10.08 7.91
C SER A 198 -3.90 -10.77 8.06
N LYS A 199 -3.56 -11.20 9.29
CA LYS A 199 -2.37 -12.02 9.54
C LYS A 199 -2.47 -13.40 8.87
N ALA A 200 -3.65 -14.01 8.84
CA ALA A 200 -3.88 -15.26 8.14
C ALA A 200 -3.85 -15.08 6.62
N THR A 201 -4.48 -14.02 6.09
CA THR A 201 -4.45 -13.67 4.66
C THR A 201 -3.02 -13.47 4.15
N PHE A 202 -2.25 -12.59 4.80
CA PHE A 202 -0.88 -12.28 4.39
C PHE A 202 0.05 -13.50 4.51
N SER A 203 0.06 -14.17 5.66
CA SER A 203 0.94 -15.34 5.85
C SER A 203 0.54 -16.53 4.98
N GLY A 204 -0.75 -16.73 4.68
CA GLY A 204 -1.22 -17.73 3.73
C GLY A 204 -0.68 -17.48 2.31
N ALA A 205 -0.75 -16.24 1.82
CA ALA A 205 -0.22 -15.85 0.52
C ALA A 205 1.31 -16.01 0.45
N ILE A 206 2.04 -15.47 1.43
CA ILE A 206 3.52 -15.57 1.47
C ILE A 206 3.98 -17.02 1.61
N ASN A 207 3.39 -17.81 2.51
CA ASN A 207 3.86 -19.18 2.78
C ASN A 207 3.52 -20.17 1.67
N SER A 208 2.44 -19.97 0.91
CA SER A 208 2.11 -20.81 -0.26
C SER A 208 2.91 -20.47 -1.52
N ALA A 209 3.46 -19.26 -1.62
CA ALA A 209 4.28 -18.81 -2.74
C ALA A 209 5.73 -19.33 -2.71
N SER A 210 6.54 -18.93 -3.70
CA SER A 210 7.99 -19.16 -3.73
C SER A 210 8.72 -17.95 -4.32
N PRO A 211 9.74 -17.37 -3.64
CA PRO A 211 10.52 -16.25 -4.18
C PRO A 211 11.16 -16.52 -5.56
N ALA A 212 11.37 -17.78 -5.95
CA ALA A 212 11.90 -18.10 -7.28
C ALA A 212 10.88 -17.88 -8.42
N SER A 213 9.58 -17.90 -8.13
CA SER A 213 8.49 -17.97 -9.12
C SER A 213 7.30 -17.05 -8.81
N SER A 214 7.43 -16.16 -7.84
CA SER A 214 6.36 -15.29 -7.36
C SER A 214 6.90 -13.91 -7.00
N SER A 215 6.08 -12.88 -7.19
CA SER A 215 6.32 -11.51 -6.76
C SER A 215 5.02 -10.92 -6.21
N PHE A 216 5.12 -9.89 -5.36
CA PHE A 216 3.97 -9.33 -4.67
C PHE A 216 3.97 -7.79 -4.64
N ILE A 217 2.83 -7.19 -4.97
CA ILE A 217 2.45 -5.85 -4.53
C ILE A 217 1.33 -6.03 -3.52
N SER A 218 1.53 -5.58 -2.27
CA SER A 218 0.55 -5.79 -1.19
C SER A 218 -0.16 -4.50 -0.77
N LEU A 219 -1.48 -4.56 -0.63
CA LEU A 219 -2.30 -3.47 -0.09
C LEU A 219 -2.46 -3.59 1.44
N ALA A 220 -2.19 -2.50 2.14
CA ALA A 220 -2.60 -2.20 3.51
C ALA A 220 -2.89 -0.69 3.64
N HIS A 221 -3.33 -0.22 4.80
CA HIS A 221 -3.70 1.19 5.02
C HIS A 221 -3.02 1.71 6.31
N ASP A 222 -2.11 2.69 6.20
CA ASP A 222 -1.32 3.16 7.35
C ASP A 222 -2.11 4.07 8.31
N ILE A 223 -3.32 4.44 7.92
CA ILE A 223 -4.32 5.12 8.76
C ILE A 223 -4.97 4.20 9.81
N HIS A 224 -4.76 2.88 9.74
CA HIS A 224 -5.39 1.92 10.66
C HIS A 224 -4.50 1.54 11.85
N THR A 225 -5.04 1.71 13.06
CA THR A 225 -4.35 1.42 14.33
C THR A 225 -3.85 -0.03 14.42
N PHE A 226 -4.61 -1.00 13.89
CA PHE A 226 -4.18 -2.40 13.80
C PHE A 226 -2.92 -2.57 12.93
N THR A 227 -2.95 -1.96 11.73
CA THR A 227 -1.91 -2.10 10.71
C THR A 227 -0.56 -1.64 11.25
N VAL A 228 -0.57 -0.50 11.94
CA VAL A 228 0.63 0.10 12.52
C VAL A 228 1.06 -0.59 13.82
N ASN A 229 0.12 -1.05 14.67
CA ASN A 229 0.43 -1.75 15.92
C ASN A 229 0.86 -3.21 15.71
N GLY A 230 1.96 -3.40 14.98
CA GLY A 230 2.68 -4.66 14.86
C GLY A 230 2.25 -5.56 13.70
N PHE A 231 1.23 -5.20 12.91
CA PHE A 231 0.96 -5.94 11.67
C PHE A 231 2.03 -5.66 10.59
N VAL A 232 2.53 -4.43 10.45
CA VAL A 232 3.68 -4.13 9.58
C VAL A 232 4.92 -4.96 9.98
N GLN A 233 5.24 -5.07 11.27
CA GLN A 233 6.36 -5.92 11.75
C GLN A 233 6.10 -7.40 11.41
N PHE A 234 4.89 -7.92 11.62
CA PHE A 234 4.50 -9.28 11.24
C PHE A 234 4.64 -9.54 9.73
N MET A 235 4.23 -8.59 8.87
CA MET A 235 4.40 -8.70 7.42
C MET A 235 5.88 -8.77 7.04
N ILE A 236 6.72 -7.92 7.65
CA ILE A 236 8.17 -7.92 7.44
C ILE A 236 8.78 -9.26 7.86
N ASP A 237 8.47 -9.76 9.06
CA ASP A 237 9.10 -10.97 9.60
C ASP A 237 8.72 -12.22 8.80
N THR A 238 7.44 -12.37 8.45
CA THR A 238 6.91 -13.48 7.64
C THR A 238 7.55 -13.52 6.24
N ALA A 239 7.69 -12.35 5.59
CA ALA A 239 8.30 -12.27 4.27
C ALA A 239 9.84 -12.47 4.30
N LYS A 240 10.52 -12.01 5.36
CA LYS A 240 11.96 -12.31 5.58
C LYS A 240 12.21 -13.80 5.80
N GLU A 241 11.42 -14.47 6.64
CA GLU A 241 11.54 -15.91 6.90
C GLU A 241 11.35 -16.73 5.61
N LYS A 242 10.43 -16.29 4.74
CA LYS A 242 10.17 -16.91 3.44
C LYS A 242 11.22 -16.58 2.37
N GLY A 243 12.05 -15.55 2.57
CA GLY A 243 13.11 -15.15 1.64
C GLY A 243 12.67 -14.18 0.53
N PHE A 244 11.64 -13.35 0.77
CA PHE A 244 11.29 -12.23 -0.12
C PHE A 244 12.12 -10.98 0.19
N GLU A 245 12.52 -10.24 -0.85
CA GLU A 245 13.21 -8.96 -0.75
C GLU A 245 12.22 -7.78 -0.88
N PHE A 246 12.32 -6.82 0.03
CA PHE A 246 11.48 -5.62 0.01
C PHE A 246 11.97 -4.58 -0.99
N THR A 247 11.04 -3.75 -1.47
CA THR A 247 11.26 -2.84 -2.60
C THR A 247 10.16 -1.78 -2.65
N THR A 248 10.38 -0.65 -3.34
CA THR A 248 9.25 0.18 -3.81
C THR A 248 8.57 -0.50 -5.00
N ILE A 249 7.37 -0.04 -5.40
CA ILE A 249 6.70 -0.51 -6.61
C ILE A 249 7.48 -0.09 -7.88
N GLY A 250 8.04 1.13 -7.92
CA GLY A 250 8.88 1.55 -9.05
C GLY A 250 10.09 0.63 -9.25
N ASP A 251 10.85 0.39 -8.18
CA ASP A 251 11.96 -0.58 -8.18
C ASP A 251 11.52 -2.00 -8.56
N CYS A 252 10.33 -2.45 -8.13
CA CYS A 252 9.84 -3.81 -8.39
C CYS A 252 9.40 -4.02 -9.85
N LEU A 253 9.11 -2.93 -10.57
CA LEU A 253 8.82 -2.91 -11.99
C LEU A 253 10.08 -2.67 -12.85
N GLY A 254 11.18 -2.26 -12.23
CA GLY A 254 12.45 -1.92 -12.89
C GLY A 254 12.57 -0.46 -13.32
N ASP A 255 11.76 0.43 -12.75
CA ASP A 255 11.73 1.86 -13.06
C ASP A 255 12.65 2.66 -12.13
N PRO A 256 13.69 3.35 -12.64
CA PRO A 256 14.62 4.11 -11.81
C PRO A 256 13.93 5.27 -11.10
N ALA A 257 14.43 5.67 -9.93
CA ALA A 257 13.75 6.60 -9.05
C ALA A 257 13.61 8.04 -9.59
N SER A 258 14.34 8.38 -10.65
CA SER A 258 14.10 9.59 -11.47
C SER A 258 12.70 9.65 -12.08
N ASN A 259 12.08 8.50 -12.34
CA ASN A 259 10.85 8.38 -13.12
C ASN A 259 9.59 8.30 -12.25
N TRP A 260 9.71 8.14 -10.93
CA TRP A 260 8.55 8.03 -10.04
C TRP A 260 7.81 9.36 -9.86
N TYR A 261 8.44 10.47 -10.27
CA TYR A 261 7.93 11.82 -10.13
C TYR A 261 8.27 12.68 -11.36
N ARG A 262 7.39 13.64 -11.67
CA ARG A 262 7.63 14.70 -12.64
C ARG A 262 7.78 16.06 -11.98
N ASP A 263 8.57 16.93 -12.59
CA ASP A 263 8.74 18.33 -12.15
C ASP A 263 7.46 19.14 -12.41
N PRO A 264 6.97 19.92 -11.43
CA PRO A 264 5.68 20.64 -11.53
C PRO A 264 5.70 21.89 -12.42
N LYS A 265 6.80 22.18 -13.13
CA LYS A 265 6.93 23.29 -14.09
C LYS A 265 7.18 22.80 -15.51
N THR A 266 7.98 21.74 -15.68
CA THR A 266 8.36 21.21 -17.00
C THR A 266 7.62 19.93 -17.39
N GLY A 267 7.14 19.15 -16.42
CA GLY A 267 6.53 17.83 -16.65
C GLY A 267 7.52 16.68 -16.89
N GLU A 268 8.82 17.00 -17.01
CA GLU A 268 9.95 16.08 -17.19
C GLU A 268 10.31 15.33 -15.89
N PRO A 269 11.15 14.26 -15.92
CA PRO A 269 11.60 13.54 -14.74
C PRO A 269 12.17 14.44 -13.63
N TRP A 270 11.74 14.23 -12.39
CA TRP A 270 12.12 15.08 -11.26
C TRP A 270 13.51 14.72 -10.72
N SER A 271 14.45 15.66 -10.82
CA SER A 271 15.87 15.46 -10.49
C SER A 271 16.20 15.46 -8.99
N GLY A 272 15.20 15.48 -8.10
CA GLY A 272 15.38 15.59 -6.66
C GLY A 272 15.62 14.27 -5.92
N VAL A 273 15.26 13.11 -6.51
CA VAL A 273 15.66 11.82 -5.93
C VAL A 273 17.12 11.56 -6.29
N LYS A 274 17.95 11.36 -5.27
CA LYS A 274 19.29 10.79 -5.46
C LYS A 274 19.13 9.28 -5.60
N GLU A 275 19.48 8.72 -6.75
CA GLU A 275 19.66 7.28 -6.86
C GLU A 275 20.74 6.84 -5.85
N GLU A 276 20.45 5.84 -5.01
CA GLU A 276 21.51 5.15 -4.30
C GLU A 276 22.35 4.38 -5.33
N PRO A 277 23.69 4.51 -5.33
CA PRO A 277 24.54 3.87 -6.32
C PRO A 277 24.44 2.35 -6.17
N LYS A 278 23.73 1.70 -7.09
CA LYS A 278 23.55 0.25 -7.17
C LYS A 278 24.91 -0.43 -6.95
N PRO A 279 25.02 -1.41 -6.02
CA PRO A 279 26.31 -2.02 -5.71
C PRO A 279 26.88 -2.72 -6.94
N THR A 280 27.88 -2.11 -7.56
CA THR A 280 28.56 -2.65 -8.74
C THR A 280 29.39 -3.85 -8.30
N THR A 281 28.85 -5.05 -8.49
CA THR A 281 29.52 -6.33 -8.21
C THR A 281 30.63 -6.60 -9.24
N THR A 282 31.66 -5.76 -9.25
CA THR A 282 32.89 -5.97 -10.01
C THR A 282 33.59 -7.20 -9.46
N SER A 283 33.33 -8.36 -10.06
CA SER A 283 33.98 -9.62 -9.71
C SER A 283 35.42 -9.63 -10.21
N SER A 284 36.28 -8.90 -9.49
CA SER A 284 37.72 -8.92 -9.67
C SER A 284 38.25 -10.33 -9.35
N LYS A 285 38.47 -11.14 -10.38
CA LYS A 285 39.21 -12.39 -10.26
C LYS A 285 40.69 -12.08 -9.98
N GLU A 286 41.02 -11.91 -8.71
CA GLU A 286 42.40 -11.77 -8.26
C GLU A 286 43.13 -13.12 -8.42
N VAL A 287 44.07 -13.18 -9.36
CA VAL A 287 44.87 -14.37 -9.64
C VAL A 287 46.04 -14.41 -8.67
N ILE A 288 45.89 -15.17 -7.59
CA ILE A 288 46.95 -15.34 -6.58
C ILE A 288 48.12 -16.14 -7.19
N VAL A 289 49.24 -15.45 -7.40
CA VAL A 289 50.53 -16.07 -7.78
C VAL A 289 51.36 -16.30 -6.51
N PRO A 290 51.76 -17.54 -6.18
CA PRO A 290 52.53 -17.82 -4.96
C PRO A 290 54.02 -17.51 -5.13
N THR A 291 54.48 -16.40 -4.55
CA THR A 291 55.92 -16.08 -4.46
C THR A 291 56.52 -16.68 -3.19
N THR A 292 57.32 -17.73 -3.33
CA THR A 292 58.06 -18.34 -2.22
C THR A 292 59.37 -17.59 -1.94
N THR A 293 59.44 -16.88 -0.81
CA THR A 293 60.72 -16.43 -0.23
C THR A 293 60.80 -16.83 1.23
N SER A 294 61.71 -17.74 1.54
CA SER A 294 62.01 -18.17 2.91
C SER A 294 63.06 -17.26 3.56
N THR A 295 62.92 -17.00 4.86
CA THR A 295 64.04 -16.66 5.76
C THR A 295 63.68 -17.09 7.17
N SER A 296 64.64 -17.68 7.86
CA SER A 296 64.52 -18.28 9.19
C SER A 296 64.74 -17.28 10.32
N ILE A 297 64.05 -17.46 11.45
CA ILE A 297 64.55 -17.06 12.77
C ILE A 297 64.49 -18.29 13.68
N SER A 298 65.56 -18.53 14.45
CA SER A 298 65.66 -19.67 15.37
C SER A 298 64.82 -19.46 16.62
N GLY A 299 64.25 -20.54 17.15
CA GLY A 299 63.55 -20.52 18.43
C GLY A 299 64.49 -20.59 19.65
N THR A 300 63.92 -20.31 20.82
CA THR A 300 64.48 -20.65 22.15
C THR A 300 63.34 -21.14 23.04
N THR A 301 63.53 -22.25 23.72
CA THR A 301 62.54 -22.87 24.62
C THR A 301 62.58 -22.28 26.02
N SER A 302 61.42 -22.03 26.63
CA SER A 302 61.26 -22.14 28.10
C SER A 302 59.79 -22.25 28.54
N ALA A 303 59.47 -23.38 29.16
CA ALA A 303 58.41 -23.55 30.17
C ALA A 303 59.09 -23.64 31.56
N PRO A 304 58.42 -23.73 32.74
CA PRO A 304 57.02 -24.12 32.95
C PRO A 304 56.26 -23.37 34.10
N GLU A 305 55.17 -24.01 34.58
CA GLU A 305 54.55 -23.92 35.92
C GLU A 305 53.66 -22.72 36.32
N THR A 306 52.37 -22.88 35.99
CA THR A 306 51.29 -23.16 36.96
C THR A 306 51.34 -22.53 38.36
N LYS A 307 50.33 -21.70 38.70
CA LYS A 307 49.78 -21.61 40.07
C LYS A 307 48.25 -21.54 40.11
N THR A 308 47.67 -22.15 41.14
CA THR A 308 46.23 -22.42 41.31
C THR A 308 45.60 -21.47 42.34
N SER A 309 44.34 -21.08 42.10
CA SER A 309 43.40 -20.48 43.06
C SER A 309 42.00 -20.54 42.40
N THR A 310 40.93 -21.27 42.79
CA THR A 310 40.34 -21.69 44.09
C THR A 310 40.21 -20.52 45.07
N THR A 311 39.03 -19.96 45.37
CA THR A 311 37.65 -20.51 45.45
C THR A 311 36.64 -19.35 45.23
N LYS A 312 35.30 -19.48 45.24
CA LYS A 312 34.39 -20.37 45.99
C LYS A 312 33.03 -20.48 45.26
N SER A 313 32.32 -21.59 45.47
CA SER A 313 30.91 -21.72 45.07
C SER A 313 29.98 -21.27 46.20
N GLU A 314 28.79 -20.76 45.87
CA GLU A 314 27.64 -20.84 46.76
C GLU A 314 26.37 -21.09 45.93
N THR A 315 25.47 -21.93 46.46
CA THR A 315 24.38 -22.54 45.68
C THR A 315 23.05 -22.40 46.41
N ALA A 316 22.09 -21.69 45.81
CA ALA A 316 20.73 -21.57 46.32
C ALA A 316 19.75 -22.44 45.50
N LYS A 317 19.61 -23.71 45.88
CA LYS A 317 18.39 -24.46 45.53
C LYS A 317 17.24 -23.93 46.39
N SER A 318 16.05 -23.82 45.80
CA SER A 318 14.81 -23.96 46.56
C SER A 318 13.90 -24.92 45.83
N SER A 319 13.30 -25.85 46.58
CA SER A 319 12.52 -26.96 46.05
C SER A 319 11.28 -27.15 46.92
N VAL A 320 10.10 -27.19 46.30
CA VAL A 320 8.86 -27.62 46.95
C VAL A 320 8.26 -28.75 46.12
N THR A 321 7.75 -29.76 46.81
CA THR A 321 7.51 -31.10 46.26
C THR A 321 6.02 -31.42 46.25
N VAL A 322 5.52 -31.79 45.07
CA VAL A 322 4.43 -32.75 44.76
C VAL A 322 3.30 -32.91 45.79
N LYS A 323 2.06 -32.77 45.32
CA LYS A 323 1.05 -33.80 45.60
C LYS A 323 0.36 -34.23 44.31
N SER A 324 0.13 -35.54 44.18
CA SER A 324 -0.45 -36.18 43.00
C SER A 324 -1.85 -36.70 43.29
N ALA A 325 -2.69 -36.74 42.26
CA ALA A 325 -3.80 -37.65 42.13
C ALA A 325 -3.97 -37.97 40.64
N SER A 326 -3.94 -39.26 40.30
CA SER A 326 -4.23 -39.79 38.98
C SER A 326 -5.41 -40.72 39.10
N GLU A 327 -6.25 -40.80 38.07
CA GLU A 327 -6.98 -42.03 37.80
C GLU A 327 -7.13 -42.22 36.29
N THR A 328 -7.24 -43.48 35.89
CA THR A 328 -7.09 -43.98 34.53
C THR A 328 -8.25 -44.93 34.28
N GLU A 329 -8.83 -44.96 33.07
CA GLU A 329 -9.12 -46.21 32.36
C GLU A 329 -9.68 -45.99 30.95
N GLU A 330 -9.05 -46.70 30.02
CA GLU A 330 -9.58 -47.21 28.74
C GLU A 330 -9.64 -48.75 28.92
N PRO A 331 -10.23 -49.56 28.01
CA PRO A 331 -11.04 -49.25 26.82
C PRO A 331 -12.34 -50.11 26.77
N GLU A 332 -13.05 -50.14 25.63
CA GLU A 332 -13.19 -51.36 24.80
C GLU A 332 -14.04 -51.14 23.53
N SER A 333 -14.21 -52.20 22.72
CA SER A 333 -14.72 -52.21 21.34
C SER A 333 -15.91 -53.18 21.19
N GLU A 334 -16.32 -53.45 19.93
CA GLU A 334 -17.23 -54.53 19.48
C GLU A 334 -18.76 -54.36 19.72
N THR A 335 -19.69 -54.97 18.95
CA THR A 335 -19.70 -55.49 17.56
C THR A 335 -21.17 -55.73 17.10
N ALA A 336 -21.51 -55.37 15.84
CA ALA A 336 -22.67 -55.84 15.01
C ALA A 336 -24.13 -55.78 15.56
N THR A 337 -25.18 -55.55 14.75
CA THR A 337 -25.77 -56.58 13.85
C THR A 337 -26.89 -56.03 12.94
N SER A 338 -27.08 -56.70 11.79
CA SER A 338 -28.04 -56.57 10.66
C SER A 338 -29.44 -55.93 10.88
N THR A 339 -30.13 -55.47 9.82
CA THR A 339 -30.95 -56.35 8.94
C THR A 339 -31.08 -55.76 7.51
N ALA A 340 -31.34 -56.60 6.49
CA ALA A 340 -31.33 -56.24 5.07
C ALA A 340 -32.64 -56.52 4.30
N THR A 341 -32.81 -55.86 3.15
CA THR A 341 -33.36 -56.37 1.86
C THR A 341 -32.97 -55.35 0.77
N GLY A 342 -32.61 -55.66 -0.47
CA GLY A 342 -33.33 -56.46 -1.49
C GLY A 342 -34.01 -55.47 -2.46
N THR A 343 -33.82 -55.47 -3.79
CA THR A 343 -33.34 -56.49 -4.75
C THR A 343 -32.77 -55.82 -6.02
N SER A 344 -32.00 -56.52 -6.86
CA SER A 344 -31.40 -56.01 -8.12
C SER A 344 -31.87 -56.79 -9.35
N VAL A 345 -32.08 -56.10 -10.50
CA VAL A 345 -32.36 -56.71 -11.82
C VAL A 345 -31.73 -55.92 -12.99
N LYS A 346 -31.14 -56.66 -13.92
CA LYS A 346 -30.62 -56.33 -15.28
C LYS A 346 -30.88 -57.62 -16.14
N PRO A 347 -30.56 -57.76 -17.46
CA PRO A 347 -30.19 -56.82 -18.53
C PRO A 347 -30.91 -57.07 -19.90
N SER A 348 -30.58 -56.30 -20.95
CA SER A 348 -30.37 -56.73 -22.38
C SER A 348 -30.22 -55.46 -23.26
N THR A 349 -29.36 -55.23 -24.30
CA THR A 349 -28.55 -55.94 -25.33
C THR A 349 -29.17 -56.19 -26.73
N ALA A 350 -28.87 -55.30 -27.70
CA ALA A 350 -28.66 -55.48 -29.16
C ALA A 350 -28.57 -54.06 -29.84
N SER A 351 -27.77 -53.67 -30.85
CA SER A 351 -26.70 -54.23 -31.73
C SER A 351 -27.05 -54.31 -33.24
N ARG A 352 -26.06 -53.98 -34.11
CA ARG A 352 -26.01 -53.89 -35.61
C ARG A 352 -26.33 -52.51 -36.23
N THR A 353 -25.46 -51.80 -36.98
CA THR A 353 -24.66 -52.06 -38.23
C THR A 353 -25.54 -52.11 -39.51
N VAL A 354 -25.23 -51.54 -40.69
CA VAL A 354 -24.10 -50.74 -41.25
C VAL A 354 -24.66 -50.00 -42.51
N ASP A 355 -24.13 -48.96 -43.18
CA ASP A 355 -22.85 -48.22 -43.28
C ASP A 355 -23.17 -46.70 -43.52
N GLY A 356 -22.38 -45.76 -44.08
CA GLY A 356 -21.00 -45.71 -44.62
C GLY A 356 -20.77 -44.55 -45.61
N GLY A 357 -19.53 -44.34 -46.08
CA GLY A 357 -19.16 -43.41 -47.17
C GLY A 357 -18.62 -42.02 -46.74
N ALA A 358 -17.56 -41.51 -47.41
CA ALA A 358 -16.86 -40.27 -47.04
C ALA A 358 -16.76 -39.27 -48.21
N HIS A 359 -16.79 -37.96 -47.91
CA HIS A 359 -16.39 -36.89 -48.83
C HIS A 359 -15.83 -35.67 -48.08
N ILE A 360 -14.89 -34.97 -48.70
CA ILE A 360 -14.28 -33.72 -48.19
C ILE A 360 -15.09 -32.52 -48.71
N GLY A 361 -15.40 -31.56 -47.84
CA GLY A 361 -16.09 -30.32 -48.22
C GLY A 361 -15.98 -29.20 -47.17
N ILE A 362 -15.47 -28.05 -47.60
CA ILE A 362 -15.55 -26.72 -46.96
C ILE A 362 -16.43 -25.91 -47.92
N PRO A 363 -17.50 -25.17 -47.53
CA PRO A 363 -17.36 -23.98 -46.67
C PRO A 363 -18.59 -23.55 -45.82
N VAL A 364 -18.45 -22.34 -45.24
CA VAL A 364 -19.44 -21.38 -44.67
C VAL A 364 -20.13 -21.67 -43.33
N THR A 365 -20.20 -20.60 -42.51
CA THR A 365 -20.99 -20.42 -41.28
C THR A 365 -22.47 -20.13 -41.59
N PRO A 366 -23.38 -20.31 -40.61
CA PRO A 366 -23.82 -19.12 -39.86
C PRO A 366 -24.07 -19.34 -38.35
N THR A 367 -24.21 -18.20 -37.65
CA THR A 367 -24.68 -17.94 -36.27
C THR A 367 -25.36 -19.06 -35.46
N GLY A 368 -24.90 -19.23 -34.20
CA GLY A 368 -25.64 -19.88 -33.11
C GLY A 368 -25.24 -19.31 -31.75
N THR A 369 -26.18 -18.72 -31.01
CA THR A 369 -25.91 -17.95 -29.78
C THR A 369 -26.34 -18.71 -28.52
N THR A 370 -25.43 -18.85 -27.54
CA THR A 370 -25.76 -19.31 -26.18
C THR A 370 -24.97 -18.53 -25.11
N ALA A 371 -25.48 -17.35 -24.75
CA ALA A 371 -25.02 -16.64 -23.55
C ALA A 371 -25.61 -17.30 -22.30
N ALA A 372 -24.80 -17.52 -21.26
CA ALA A 372 -25.28 -18.06 -19.99
C ALA A 372 -26.08 -17.00 -19.20
N VAL A 373 -27.26 -17.38 -18.70
CA VAL A 373 -28.15 -16.47 -17.98
C VAL A 373 -27.67 -16.26 -16.54
N ARG A 374 -27.38 -15.01 -16.17
CA ARG A 374 -27.13 -14.58 -14.78
C ARG A 374 -28.46 -14.10 -14.17
N PRO A 375 -28.79 -14.45 -12.90
CA PRO A 375 -30.07 -14.06 -12.30
C PRO A 375 -30.19 -12.54 -12.13
N THR A 376 -31.37 -12.01 -12.45
CA THR A 376 -31.70 -10.58 -12.35
C THR A 376 -32.07 -10.19 -10.92
N SER A 377 -31.42 -9.18 -10.37
CA SER A 377 -31.86 -8.52 -9.13
C SER A 377 -33.16 -7.74 -9.36
N THR A 378 -34.10 -7.82 -8.42
CA THR A 378 -35.37 -7.07 -8.47
C THR A 378 -35.19 -5.68 -7.87
N ASN A 379 -35.27 -4.64 -8.69
CA ASN A 379 -35.32 -3.26 -8.20
C ASN A 379 -36.64 -3.00 -7.42
N PRO A 380 -36.59 -2.32 -6.26
CA PRO A 380 -37.81 -1.91 -5.56
C PRO A 380 -38.53 -0.77 -6.31
N VAL A 381 -39.85 -0.87 -6.41
CA VAL A 381 -40.70 0.21 -6.94
C VAL A 381 -40.96 1.24 -5.84
N VAL A 382 -40.76 2.52 -6.15
CA VAL A 382 -41.06 3.62 -5.23
C VAL A 382 -42.45 4.18 -5.56
N GLU A 383 -43.46 3.81 -4.78
CA GLU A 383 -44.76 4.50 -4.81
C GLU A 383 -44.73 5.72 -3.89
N VAL A 384 -45.19 6.87 -4.41
CA VAL A 384 -45.40 8.09 -3.65
C VAL A 384 -46.88 8.24 -3.31
N ASN A 385 -47.17 8.47 -2.03
CA ASN A 385 -48.54 8.75 -1.60
C ASN A 385 -48.99 10.16 -2.02
N ALA A 386 -50.30 10.43 -1.91
CA ALA A 386 -50.91 11.72 -2.28
C ALA A 386 -50.47 12.93 -1.42
N ALA A 387 -49.51 12.75 -0.50
CA ALA A 387 -48.87 13.81 0.29
C ALA A 387 -47.36 13.95 0.00
N GLY A 388 -46.84 13.29 -1.05
CA GLY A 388 -45.49 13.53 -1.58
C GLY A 388 -44.35 13.02 -0.70
N ARG A 389 -44.57 11.98 0.12
CA ARG A 389 -43.52 11.37 0.95
C ARG A 389 -43.36 9.88 0.63
N ALA A 390 -42.10 9.45 0.48
CA ALA A 390 -41.75 8.04 0.39
C ALA A 390 -41.87 7.36 1.77
N VAL A 391 -42.36 6.12 1.78
CA VAL A 391 -42.52 5.31 3.00
C VAL A 391 -42.01 3.90 2.72
N PHE A 392 -41.00 3.45 3.47
CA PHE A 392 -40.56 2.06 3.44
C PHE A 392 -41.37 1.24 4.45
N SER A 393 -41.92 0.12 4.00
CA SER A 393 -42.62 -0.85 4.83
C SER A 393 -41.86 -2.18 4.82
N ILE A 394 -41.45 -2.66 5.98
CA ILE A 394 -40.84 -3.97 6.18
C ILE A 394 -41.68 -4.72 7.22
N GLY A 395 -41.98 -5.99 6.94
CA GLY A 395 -43.03 -6.72 7.65
C GLY A 395 -42.68 -7.12 9.09
N GLY A 396 -43.48 -6.62 10.04
CA GLY A 396 -44.13 -7.46 11.04
C GLY A 396 -43.29 -8.13 12.13
N VAL A 397 -42.88 -7.36 13.14
CA VAL A 397 -42.83 -7.85 14.54
C VAL A 397 -43.51 -6.80 15.43
N ILE A 398 -44.46 -7.19 16.29
CA ILE A 398 -45.15 -6.29 17.22
C ILE A 398 -44.93 -6.78 18.67
N ALA A 399 -43.97 -6.15 19.34
CA ALA A 399 -43.86 -6.05 20.81
C ALA A 399 -42.75 -5.02 21.13
N GLY A 400 -42.92 -4.06 22.04
CA GLY A 400 -44.13 -3.62 22.74
C GLY A 400 -43.88 -2.25 23.38
N SER A 401 -44.94 -1.45 23.56
CA SER A 401 -44.80 -0.06 24.01
C SER A 401 -44.42 0.06 25.48
N LEU A 402 -43.31 0.75 25.78
CA LEU A 402 -43.05 1.37 27.08
C LEU A 402 -42.31 2.69 26.87
N ALA A 403 -43.03 3.79 27.00
CA ALA A 403 -42.46 5.12 27.03
C ALA A 403 -42.17 5.52 28.49
N TRP A 404 -41.04 6.18 28.72
CA TRP A 404 -40.87 7.15 29.81
C TRP A 404 -39.82 8.18 29.40
N ALA A 405 -39.83 9.34 30.05
CA ALA A 405 -39.00 10.48 29.69
C ALA A 405 -38.52 11.21 30.95
N MET A 406 -37.68 12.23 30.72
CA MET A 406 -37.33 13.31 31.65
C MET A 406 -36.23 13.04 32.69
N MET A 407 -35.34 14.04 32.80
CA MET A 407 -34.38 14.32 33.87
C MET A 407 -33.16 13.37 33.97
N ILE A 408 -31.92 13.84 34.15
CA ILE A 408 -31.41 15.22 34.33
C ILE A 408 -30.44 15.55 33.20
#